data_AF-A0A2E2V3P2-F1
#
_entry.id   AF-A0A2E2V3P2-F1
#
_cell.length_a   1.000
_cell.length_b   1.000
_cell.length_c   1.000
_cell.angle_alpha   90.00
_cell.angle_beta   90.00
_cell.angle_gamma   90.00
#
_symmetry.space_group_name_H-M   'P 1'
#
loop_
_entity.id
_entity.type
_entity.pdbx_description
1 polymer ?
#
loop_
_entity_poly.entity_id
_entity_poly.type
_entity_poly.pdbx_seq_one_letter_code
_entity_poly.pdbx_strand_id
1 'polypeptide(L)'
;MPYFAELNPQTNEVIRVIVCKTKQWCENELGGKWVNIDKKKGGIGYTYHPDKEKFSSPQPYPSWTLDDQCIWQPPVPKPDDEGSYTWNEETQTWDTVEVPVEDTIEQSS
;
A
#
# COMPACT_ATOMS: atom_id res chain seq x y z
N MET A 1 19.94 10.02 -4.97
CA MET A 1 19.34 10.05 -6.31
C MET A 1 17.84 9.83 -6.16
N PRO A 2 17.00 10.63 -6.84
CA PRO A 2 15.55 10.51 -6.73
C PRO A 2 15.00 9.23 -7.39
N TYR A 3 13.85 8.78 -6.90
CA TYR A 3 13.09 7.69 -7.49
C TYR A 3 12.00 8.30 -8.38
N PHE A 4 11.76 7.68 -9.54
CA PHE A 4 10.69 8.04 -10.44
C PHE A 4 9.83 6.82 -10.73
N ALA A 5 8.52 7.01 -10.62
CA ALA A 5 7.51 6.02 -10.98
C ALA A 5 6.96 6.32 -12.36
N GLU A 6 6.92 5.32 -13.22
CA GLU A 6 6.18 5.31 -14.47
C GLU A 6 4.74 4.96 -14.18
N LEU A 7 3.81 5.76 -14.70
CA LEU A 7 2.38 5.57 -14.50
C LEU A 7 1.75 4.98 -15.76
N ASN A 8 0.83 4.03 -15.56
CA ASN A 8 -0.10 3.60 -16.59
C ASN A 8 -0.96 4.82 -16.99
N PRO A 9 -1.01 5.20 -18.28
CA PRO A 9 -1.72 6.40 -18.72
C PRO A 9 -3.24 6.33 -18.54
N GLN A 10 -3.82 5.14 -18.39
CA GLN A 10 -5.26 4.95 -18.22
C GLN A 10 -5.68 4.89 -16.74
N THR A 11 -4.86 4.25 -15.89
CA THR A 11 -5.22 3.97 -14.49
C THR A 11 -4.43 4.79 -13.47
N ASN A 12 -3.36 5.47 -13.88
CA ASN A 12 -2.35 6.07 -13.00
C ASN A 12 -1.68 5.07 -12.02
N GLU A 13 -1.74 3.77 -12.33
CA GLU A 13 -1.03 2.75 -11.58
C GLU A 13 0.47 2.80 -11.87
N VAL A 14 1.30 2.65 -10.85
CA VAL A 14 2.76 2.58 -10.97
C VAL A 14 3.16 1.25 -11.58
N ILE A 15 3.61 1.27 -12.83
CA ILE A 15 4.03 0.06 -13.55
C ILE A 15 5.53 -0.21 -13.42
N ARG A 16 6.32 0.84 -13.14
CA ARG A 16 7.78 0.74 -13.03
C ARG A 16 8.32 1.80 -12.09
N VAL A 17 9.39 1.47 -11.36
CA VAL A 17 10.14 2.43 -10.55
C VAL A 17 11.62 2.38 -10.93
N ILE A 18 12.22 3.53 -11.21
CA ILE A 18 13.64 3.64 -11.51
C ILE A 18 14.30 4.77 -10.71
N VAL A 19 15.61 4.66 -10.52
CA VAL A 19 16.43 5.72 -9.94
C VAL A 19 17.11 6.44 -11.10
N CYS A 20 16.70 7.68 -11.39
CA CYS A 20 17.28 8.50 -12.46
C CYS A 20 17.65 9.90 -11.92
N LYS A 21 18.40 10.69 -12.67
CA LYS A 21 18.81 12.04 -12.23
C LYS A 21 17.66 13.04 -12.32
N THR A 22 16.87 12.98 -13.39
CA THR A 22 15.81 13.95 -13.68
C THR A 22 14.61 13.27 -14.32
N LYS A 23 13.42 13.76 -14.01
CA LYS A 23 12.17 13.34 -14.65
C LYS A 23 12.24 13.42 -16.17
N GLN A 24 12.84 14.49 -16.68
CA GLN A 24 12.93 14.74 -18.12
C GLN A 24 13.78 13.71 -18.86
N TRP A 25 14.85 13.18 -18.24
CA TRP A 25 15.59 12.07 -18.83
C TRP A 25 14.71 10.83 -18.94
N CYS A 26 13.99 10.53 -17.86
CA CYS A 26 13.06 9.40 -17.80
C CYS A 26 11.98 9.53 -18.92
N GLU A 27 11.39 10.71 -19.14
CA GLU A 27 10.40 10.97 -20.19
C GLU A 27 10.98 10.91 -21.62
N ASN A 28 12.16 11.50 -21.85
CA ASN A 28 12.75 11.58 -23.19
C ASN A 28 13.28 10.23 -23.69
N GLU A 29 13.88 9.43 -22.81
CA GLU A 29 14.56 8.19 -23.20
C GLU A 29 13.63 6.96 -23.15
N LEU A 30 12.69 6.94 -22.20
CA LEU A 30 11.80 5.79 -21.99
C LEU A 30 10.37 6.05 -22.47
N GLY A 31 10.01 7.31 -22.76
CA GLY A 31 8.63 7.68 -23.00
C GLY A 31 7.75 7.53 -21.76
N GLY A 32 6.44 7.73 -21.91
CA GLY A 32 5.47 7.53 -20.84
C GLY A 32 5.36 8.72 -19.86
N LYS A 33 4.57 8.52 -18.80
CA LYS A 33 4.27 9.54 -17.79
C LYS A 33 5.01 9.20 -16.51
N TRP A 34 5.86 10.12 -16.05
CA TRP A 34 6.69 9.91 -14.87
C TRP A 34 6.36 10.87 -13.74
N VAL A 35 6.42 10.38 -12.50
CA VAL A 35 6.24 11.16 -11.27
C VAL A 35 7.40 10.91 -10.31
N ASN A 36 7.85 11.97 -9.62
CA ASN A 36 8.86 11.84 -8.59
C ASN A 36 8.24 11.22 -7.34
N ILE A 37 8.93 10.26 -6.73
CA ILE A 37 8.41 9.57 -5.54
C ILE A 37 9.45 9.51 -4.43
N ASP A 38 8.96 9.54 -3.19
CA ASP A 38 9.70 9.02 -2.05
C ASP A 38 9.70 7.48 -2.13
N LYS A 39 10.85 6.85 -1.89
CA LYS A 39 11.00 5.37 -1.94
C LYS A 39 9.92 4.61 -1.15
N LYS A 40 9.39 5.21 -0.08
CA LYS A 40 8.40 4.61 0.83
C LYS A 40 6.94 4.79 0.40
N LYS A 41 6.64 5.61 -0.62
CA LYS A 41 5.27 6.08 -0.88
C LYS A 41 4.70 5.72 -2.26
N GLY A 42 5.45 5.09 -3.16
CA GLY A 42 4.99 4.87 -4.54
C GLY A 42 5.58 3.63 -5.19
N GLY A 43 5.40 2.47 -4.54
CA GLY A 43 5.86 1.20 -5.08
C GLY A 43 5.11 0.78 -6.35
N ILE A 44 5.60 -0.25 -7.03
CA ILE A 44 4.88 -0.88 -8.15
C ILE A 44 3.50 -1.35 -7.66
N GLY A 45 2.45 -1.12 -8.45
CA GLY A 45 1.05 -1.43 -8.15
C GLY A 45 0.32 -0.33 -7.35
N TYR A 46 1.01 0.70 -6.88
CA TYR A 46 0.34 1.84 -6.23
C TYR A 46 -0.38 2.68 -7.27
N THR A 47 -1.47 3.34 -6.89
CA THR A 47 -2.18 4.27 -7.77
C THR A 47 -1.85 5.70 -7.37
N TYR A 48 -1.38 6.50 -8.33
CA TYR A 48 -1.14 7.93 -8.13
C TYR A 48 -2.42 8.75 -8.34
N HIS A 49 -2.75 9.58 -7.36
CA HIS A 49 -3.90 10.49 -7.36
C HIS A 49 -3.40 11.91 -7.64
N PRO A 50 -3.47 12.41 -8.89
CA PRO A 50 -2.91 13.71 -9.27
C PRO A 50 -3.57 14.88 -8.55
N ASP A 51 -4.86 14.78 -8.22
CA ASP A 51 -5.62 15.84 -7.53
C ASP A 51 -5.11 16.11 -6.11
N LYS A 52 -4.51 15.09 -5.49
CA LYS A 52 -4.02 15.12 -4.09
C LYS A 52 -2.51 15.02 -4.00
N GLU A 53 -1.82 14.80 -5.12
CA GLU A 53 -0.40 14.47 -5.22
C GLU A 53 0.03 13.32 -4.26
N LYS A 54 -0.86 12.35 -4.08
CA LYS A 54 -0.67 11.22 -3.15
C LYS A 54 -0.77 9.88 -3.89
N PHE A 55 -0.31 8.84 -3.23
CA PHE A 55 -0.44 7.47 -3.70
C PHE A 55 -1.33 6.68 -2.76
N SER A 56 -2.15 5.79 -3.30
CA SER A 56 -2.79 4.71 -2.57
C SER A 56 -2.07 3.40 -2.88
N SER A 57 -1.92 2.52 -1.90
CA SER A 57 -1.53 1.13 -2.16
C SER A 57 -2.60 0.44 -3.02
N PRO A 58 -2.32 -0.74 -3.59
CA PRO A 58 -3.36 -1.61 -4.10
C PRO A 58 -4.47 -1.81 -3.06
N GLN A 59 -5.70 -1.96 -3.53
CA GLN A 59 -6.86 -2.23 -2.66
C GLN A 59 -6.62 -3.56 -1.92
N PRO A 60 -6.52 -3.56 -0.57
CA PRO A 60 -6.26 -4.79 0.19
C PRO A 60 -7.41 -5.78 0.10
N TYR A 61 -8.64 -5.27 0.19
CA TYR A 61 -9.87 -6.05 0.12
C TYR A 61 -10.96 -5.26 -0.62
N PRO A 62 -11.82 -5.92 -1.42
CA PRO A 62 -12.89 -5.27 -2.18
C PRO A 62 -13.85 -4.42 -1.34
N SER A 63 -14.12 -4.80 -0.08
CA SER A 63 -15.00 -4.06 0.82
C SER A 63 -14.39 -2.77 1.38
N TRP A 64 -13.06 -2.60 1.29
CA TRP A 64 -12.39 -1.43 1.82
C TRP A 64 -12.55 -0.25 0.86
N THR A 65 -12.80 0.92 1.42
CA THR A 65 -12.99 2.16 0.65
C THR A 65 -11.81 3.10 0.85
N LEU A 66 -11.45 3.83 -0.20
CA LEU A 66 -10.33 4.77 -0.14
C LEU A 66 -10.80 6.08 0.47
N ASP A 67 -10.13 6.53 1.53
CA ASP A 67 -10.45 7.79 2.19
C ASP A 67 -9.84 9.00 1.49
N ASP A 68 -10.08 10.18 2.06
CA ASP A 68 -9.56 11.42 1.51
C ASP A 68 -8.04 11.56 1.58
N GLN A 69 -7.39 10.80 2.45
CA GLN A 69 -5.94 10.77 2.59
C GLN A 69 -5.27 9.73 1.69
N CYS A 70 -6.03 9.05 0.82
CA CYS A 70 -5.58 7.94 -0.03
C CYS A 70 -5.15 6.70 0.78
N ILE A 71 -5.78 6.49 1.95
CA ILE A 71 -5.60 5.33 2.80
C ILE A 71 -6.86 4.46 2.72
N TRP A 72 -6.67 3.15 2.60
CA TRP A 72 -7.79 2.22 2.57
C TRP A 72 -8.35 2.02 3.97
N GLN A 73 -9.67 2.23 4.10
CA GLN A 73 -10.40 2.07 5.33
C GLN A 73 -11.32 0.84 5.25
N PRO A 74 -11.30 -0.05 6.26
CA PRO A 74 -12.25 -1.13 6.38
C PRO A 74 -13.67 -0.57 6.62
N PRO A 75 -14.73 -1.26 6.18
CA PRO A 75 -16.11 -0.81 6.43
C PRO A 75 -16.50 -0.91 7.91
N VAL A 76 -15.90 -1.85 8.66
CA VAL A 76 -16.08 -1.98 10.11
C VAL A 76 -14.77 -1.59 10.81
N PRO A 77 -14.80 -0.68 11.79
CA PRO A 77 -13.60 -0.28 12.53
C PRO A 77 -13.02 -1.47 13.29
N LYS A 78 -11.69 -1.56 13.33
CA LYS A 78 -10.98 -2.57 14.12
C LYS A 78 -11.31 -2.36 15.61
N PRO A 79 -11.54 -3.43 16.40
CA PRO A 79 -11.66 -3.32 17.85
C PRO A 79 -10.44 -2.61 18.46
N ASP A 80 -10.67 -1.79 19.49
CA ASP A 80 -9.62 -0.97 20.15
C ASP A 80 -8.84 -1.77 21.23
N ASP A 81 -9.21 -3.02 21.47
CA ASP A 81 -8.53 -3.89 22.44
C ASP A 81 -7.10 -4.25 21.99
N GLU A 82 -6.24 -4.66 22.93
CA GLU A 82 -4.85 -5.10 22.66
C GLU A 82 -4.74 -6.40 21.82
N GLY A 83 -5.87 -6.92 21.33
CA GLY A 83 -5.94 -8.10 20.49
C GLY A 83 -5.30 -7.91 19.11
N SER A 84 -4.76 -9.01 18.58
CA SER A 84 -4.42 -9.10 17.16
C SER A 84 -5.68 -9.51 16.41
N TYR A 85 -6.02 -8.77 15.35
CA TYR A 85 -7.19 -9.05 14.53
C TYR A 85 -6.81 -9.04 13.06
N THR A 86 -7.40 -9.94 12.29
CA THR A 86 -7.33 -9.97 10.82
C THR A 86 -8.70 -9.67 10.23
N TRP A 87 -8.72 -8.97 9.09
CA TRP A 87 -9.97 -8.69 8.40
C TRP A 87 -10.45 -9.94 7.66
N ASN A 88 -11.68 -10.37 7.94
CA ASN A 88 -12.36 -11.42 7.20
C ASN A 88 -13.28 -10.80 6.17
N GLU A 89 -12.91 -10.91 4.89
CA GLU A 89 -13.67 -10.32 3.79
C GLU A 89 -15.00 -11.03 3.52
N GLU A 90 -15.12 -12.32 3.81
CA GLU A 90 -16.34 -13.10 3.57
C GLU A 90 -17.46 -12.71 4.54
N THR A 91 -17.11 -12.50 5.81
CA THR A 91 -18.07 -12.11 6.86
C THR A 91 -18.11 -10.61 7.11
N GLN A 92 -17.16 -9.85 6.53
CA GLN A 92 -16.96 -8.42 6.80
C GLN A 92 -16.78 -8.10 8.29
N THR A 93 -16.04 -8.95 8.99
CA THR A 93 -15.76 -8.83 10.43
C THR A 93 -14.27 -8.95 10.73
N TRP A 94 -13.87 -8.53 11.93
CA TRP A 94 -12.53 -8.73 12.45
C TRP A 94 -12.45 -10.05 13.21
N ASP A 95 -11.63 -10.97 12.72
CA ASP A 95 -11.37 -12.25 13.38
C ASP A 95 -10.13 -12.12 14.28
N THR A 96 -10.25 -12.57 15.53
CA THR A 96 -9.12 -12.58 16.47
C THR A 96 -8.06 -13.57 16.01
N VAL A 97 -6.83 -13.08 15.86
CA VAL A 97 -5.66 -13.92 15.63
C VAL A 97 -5.15 -14.35 17.00
N GLU A 98 -5.57 -15.52 17.45
CA GLU A 98 -4.94 -16.16 18.61
C GLU A 98 -3.52 -16.55 18.21
N VAL A 99 -2.53 -15.91 18.83
CA VAL A 99 -1.15 -16.41 18.75
C VAL A 99 -1.15 -17.79 19.41
N PRO A 100 -0.82 -18.87 18.69
CA PRO A 100 -0.62 -20.16 19.36
C PRO A 100 0.51 -19.94 20.36
N VAL A 101 0.18 -20.09 21.64
CA VAL A 101 1.18 -20.21 22.70
C VAL A 101 1.98 -21.48 22.38
N GLU A 102 3.11 -21.33 21.70
CA GLU A 102 4.11 -22.40 21.69
C GLU A 102 4.41 -22.70 23.15
N ASP A 103 4.17 -23.96 23.51
CA ASP A 103 4.27 -24.50 24.85
C ASP A 103 5.43 -23.90 25.63
N THR A 104 5.08 -23.42 26.82
CA THR A 104 6.00 -23.11 27.89
C THR A 104 6.86 -24.36 28.15
N ILE A 105 8.05 -24.46 27.56
CA ILE A 105 9.04 -25.40 28.07
C ILE A 105 9.72 -24.72 29.25
N GLU A 106 9.11 -24.85 30.43
CA GLU A 106 9.87 -24.90 31.67
C GLU A 106 10.96 -25.98 31.49
N GLN A 107 12.19 -25.56 31.21
CA GLN A 107 13.36 -26.32 31.63
C GLN A 107 13.95 -25.63 32.86
N SER A 108 13.27 -25.81 33.98
CA SER A 108 13.94 -25.84 35.27
C SER A 108 14.81 -27.10 35.33
N SER A 109 16.13 -26.93 35.39
CA SER A 109 17.09 -27.95 35.86
C SER A 109 18.29 -27.26 36.48
#